data_AF-A0A923XY55-F1
#
_entry.id   AF-A0A923XY55-F1
#
_cell.length_a   1.000
_cell.length_b   1.000
_cell.length_c   1.000
_cell.angle_alpha   90.00
_cell.angle_beta   90.00
_cell.angle_gamma   90.00
#
_symmetry.space_group_name_H-M   'P 1'
#
loop_
_entity.id
_entity.type
_entity.pdbx_description
1 polymer ?
#
loop_
_entity_poly.entity_id
_entity_poly.type
_entity_poly.pdbx_seq_one_letter_code
_entity_poly.pdbx_strand_id
1 'polypeptide(L)'
;MATQASGLGGLKYDPAKRTRAPEWNVFGALVAIILVFEILNRMNGTSFLFNLRDTVPGLFNHQRLDIMILQVAITGIIALGVTQVIILGGIDLSSGSIVGATAMITMSFAQTALVNGNPNPKAMFGPEWMDLPVIVPIVVGLSCGIFAGLINGLLIAYTK
;
A
#
# COMPACT_ATOMS: atom_id res chain seq x y z
N MET A 1 39.45 4.85 45.22
CA MET A 1 38.34 5.75 44.84
C MET A 1 38.26 5.74 43.32
N ALA A 2 37.23 5.13 42.73
CA ALA A 2 37.06 5.08 41.27
C ALA A 2 35.66 5.59 40.89
N THR A 3 35.67 6.58 40.02
CA THR A 3 34.61 7.49 39.58
C THR A 3 33.36 6.77 39.08
N GLN A 4 32.22 6.98 39.75
CA GLN A 4 30.91 6.63 39.17
C GLN A 4 30.56 7.69 38.13
N ALA A 5 30.50 7.29 36.86
CA ALA A 5 29.96 8.11 35.78
C ALA A 5 28.44 8.26 36.01
N SER A 6 28.03 9.40 36.56
CA SER A 6 26.63 9.74 36.79
C SER A 6 25.93 10.08 35.47
N GLY A 7 24.85 9.38 35.15
CA GLY A 7 23.90 9.82 34.13
C GLY A 7 23.07 10.99 34.66
N LEU A 8 22.68 11.92 33.79
CA LEU A 8 21.74 12.99 34.10
C LEU A 8 20.45 12.38 34.68
N GLY A 9 20.07 12.77 35.90
CA GLY A 9 18.81 12.34 36.55
C GLY A 9 18.92 11.20 37.57
N GLY A 10 20.11 10.85 38.08
CA GLY A 10 20.23 9.89 39.20
C GLY A 10 20.03 8.42 38.81
N LEU A 11 19.91 8.13 37.53
CA LEU A 11 19.89 6.76 37.02
C LEU A 11 21.33 6.28 36.84
N LYS A 12 21.64 5.14 37.47
CA LYS A 12 22.92 4.43 37.26
C LYS A 12 22.95 3.95 35.81
N TYR A 13 23.84 4.51 34.99
CA TYR A 13 24.08 4.03 33.64
C TYR A 13 24.53 2.57 33.72
N ASP A 14 23.67 1.65 33.32
CA ASP A 14 23.95 0.21 33.27
C ASP A 14 24.42 -0.14 31.86
N PRO A 15 25.74 -0.26 31.61
CA PRO A 15 26.27 -0.59 30.29
C PRO A 15 25.85 -1.97 29.79
N ALA A 16 25.33 -2.85 30.66
CA ALA A 16 24.80 -4.16 30.28
C ALA A 16 23.42 -4.07 29.61
N LYS A 17 22.63 -3.03 29.93
CA LYS A 17 21.36 -2.73 29.24
C LYS A 17 21.62 -1.90 27.99
N ARG A 18 22.28 -2.51 27.01
CA ARG A 18 22.30 -1.97 25.64
C ARG A 18 20.86 -1.91 25.14
N THR A 19 20.30 -0.71 25.07
CA THR A 19 19.07 -0.43 24.31
C THR A 19 19.34 -0.85 22.87
N ARG A 20 18.85 -2.03 22.47
CA ARG A 20 18.96 -2.47 21.09
C ARG A 20 18.24 -1.44 20.21
N ALA A 21 18.85 -1.14 19.08
CA ALA A 21 18.30 -0.18 18.14
C ALA A 21 16.91 -0.69 17.68
N PRO A 22 15.85 0.15 17.69
CA PRO A 22 14.47 -0.28 17.38
C PRO A 22 14.33 -0.97 16.01
N GLU A 23 15.25 -0.70 15.10
CA GLU A 23 15.33 -1.29 13.75
C GLU A 23 15.48 -2.82 13.80
N TRP A 24 16.12 -3.36 14.85
CA TRP A 24 16.22 -4.81 15.04
C TRP A 24 14.86 -5.47 15.28
N ASN A 25 13.95 -4.77 15.95
CA ASN A 25 12.58 -5.27 16.15
C ASN A 25 11.81 -5.26 14.83
N VAL A 26 12.00 -4.22 14.00
CA VAL A 26 11.38 -4.11 12.67
C VAL A 26 11.92 -5.20 11.73
N PHE A 27 13.23 -5.39 11.69
CA PHE A 27 13.86 -6.44 10.91
C PHE A 27 13.38 -7.83 11.34
N GLY A 28 13.35 -8.09 12.65
CA GLY A 28 12.83 -9.35 13.20
C GLY A 28 11.36 -9.59 12.83
N ALA A 29 10.52 -8.55 12.91
CA ALA A 29 9.12 -8.63 12.50
C ALA A 29 8.98 -8.93 11.00
N LEU A 30 9.78 -8.30 10.14
CA LEU A 30 9.78 -8.53 8.70
C LEU A 30 10.15 -9.99 8.36
N VAL A 31 11.23 -10.51 8.97
CA VAL A 31 11.62 -11.92 8.81
C VAL A 31 10.51 -12.86 9.27
N ALA A 32 9.89 -12.59 10.42
CA ALA A 32 8.79 -13.39 10.95
C ALA A 32 7.59 -13.40 9.98
N ILE A 33 7.18 -12.25 9.45
CA ILE A 33 6.08 -12.13 8.50
C ILE A 33 6.38 -12.93 7.21
N ILE A 34 7.60 -12.80 6.67
CA ILE A 34 8.02 -13.56 5.47
C ILE A 34 7.94 -15.07 5.74
N LEU A 35 8.44 -15.54 6.88
CA LEU A 35 8.42 -16.97 7.22
C LEU A 35 6.99 -17.50 7.39
N VAL A 36 6.12 -16.77 8.10
CA VAL A 36 4.73 -17.15 8.30
C VAL A 36 4.00 -17.25 6.96
N PHE A 37 4.09 -16.23 6.12
CA PHE A 37 3.41 -16.24 4.81
C PHE A 37 4.01 -17.28 3.85
N GLU A 38 5.32 -17.53 3.91
CA GLU A 38 5.96 -18.56 3.10
C GLU A 38 5.50 -19.97 3.52
N ILE A 39 5.43 -20.25 4.83
CA ILE A 39 4.95 -21.55 5.35
C ILE A 39 3.48 -21.77 4.99
N LEU A 40 2.61 -20.80 5.28
CA LEU A 40 1.18 -20.91 4.98
C LEU A 40 0.92 -21.10 3.48
N ASN A 41 1.61 -20.32 2.63
CA ASN A 41 1.44 -20.47 1.18
C ASN A 41 1.97 -21.81 0.69
N ARG A 42 3.04 -22.33 1.30
CA ARG A 42 3.60 -23.64 0.98
C ARG A 42 2.66 -24.79 1.34
N MET A 43 1.98 -24.70 2.48
CA MET A 43 0.91 -25.65 2.83
C MET A 43 -0.22 -25.65 1.80
N ASN A 44 -0.50 -24.49 1.19
CA ASN A 44 -1.47 -24.33 0.10
C ASN A 44 -0.88 -24.64 -1.29
N GLY A 45 0.33 -25.19 -1.39
CA GLY A 45 1.00 -25.55 -2.66
C GLY A 45 1.52 -24.36 -3.49
N THR A 46 1.56 -23.16 -2.90
CA THR A 46 2.01 -21.91 -3.53
C THR A 46 3.25 -21.34 -2.81
N SER A 47 3.82 -20.26 -3.33
CA SER A 47 5.01 -19.59 -2.76
C SER A 47 4.72 -18.11 -2.51
N PHE A 48 5.22 -17.54 -1.41
CA PHE A 48 5.07 -16.12 -1.10
C PHE A 48 6.21 -15.31 -1.72
N LEU A 49 7.43 -15.47 -1.20
CA LEU A 49 8.59 -14.72 -1.66
C LEU A 49 9.53 -15.61 -2.46
N PHE A 50 9.75 -16.84 -1.97
CA PHE A 50 10.73 -17.75 -2.54
C PHE A 50 10.07 -18.87 -3.35
N ASN A 51 10.37 -18.94 -4.63
CA ASN A 51 9.91 -20.01 -5.52
C ASN A 51 10.82 -21.24 -5.36
N LEU A 52 10.58 -22.05 -4.33
CA LEU A 52 11.24 -23.37 -4.19
C LEU A 52 10.41 -24.51 -4.82
N ARG A 53 9.64 -24.22 -5.87
CA ARG A 53 8.91 -25.25 -6.64
C ARG A 53 9.69 -25.57 -7.91
N ASP A 54 9.81 -26.85 -8.22
CA ASP A 54 10.55 -27.35 -9.38
C ASP A 54 9.93 -26.93 -10.73
N THR A 55 8.70 -26.42 -10.72
CA THR A 55 7.92 -26.06 -11.92
C THR A 55 8.12 -24.62 -12.40
N VAL A 56 8.73 -23.75 -11.60
CA VAL A 56 8.88 -22.32 -11.94
C VAL A 56 10.35 -21.92 -11.87
N PRO A 57 10.95 -21.41 -12.95
CA PRO A 57 12.32 -20.94 -12.92
C PRO A 57 12.46 -19.65 -12.11
N GLY A 58 13.54 -19.53 -11.34
CA GLY A 58 13.90 -18.33 -10.58
C GLY A 58 13.64 -18.45 -9.07
N LEU A 59 14.49 -17.79 -8.28
CA LEU A 59 14.43 -17.87 -6.81
C LEU A 59 13.25 -17.08 -6.21
N PHE A 60 12.85 -15.99 -6.85
CA PHE A 60 11.85 -15.06 -6.32
C PHE A 60 10.53 -15.10 -7.09
N ASN A 61 9.44 -14.87 -6.38
CA ASN A 61 8.13 -14.67 -6.98
C ASN A 61 8.00 -13.23 -7.51
N HIS A 62 8.42 -13.01 -8.76
CA HIS A 62 8.37 -11.71 -9.42
C HIS A 62 6.97 -11.08 -9.39
N GLN A 63 5.91 -11.84 -9.66
CA GLN A 63 4.55 -11.32 -9.66
C GLN A 63 4.13 -10.75 -8.29
N ARG A 64 4.47 -11.44 -7.19
CA ARG A 64 4.17 -10.94 -5.84
C ARG A 64 5.05 -9.77 -5.44
N LEU A 65 6.32 -9.79 -5.84
CA LEU A 65 7.23 -8.66 -5.64
C LEU A 65 6.74 -7.41 -6.37
N ASP A 66 6.34 -7.52 -7.64
CA ASP A 66 5.85 -6.40 -8.44
C ASP A 66 4.59 -5.79 -7.80
N ILE A 67 3.66 -6.61 -7.32
CA ILE A 67 2.46 -6.14 -6.60
C ILE A 67 2.84 -5.41 -5.30
N MET A 68 3.77 -5.97 -4.51
CA MET A 68 4.23 -5.32 -3.27
C MET A 68 4.93 -3.99 -3.54
N ILE A 69 5.79 -3.94 -4.56
CA ILE A 69 6.50 -2.71 -4.96
C ILE A 69 5.51 -1.67 -5.49
N LEU A 70 4.56 -2.06 -6.35
CA LEU A 70 3.52 -1.19 -6.86
C LEU A 70 2.67 -0.60 -5.73
N GLN A 71 2.30 -1.42 -4.73
CA GLN A 71 1.52 -0.95 -3.58
C GLN A 71 2.26 0.11 -2.76
N VAL A 72 3.54 -0.12 -2.50
CA VAL A 72 4.39 0.85 -1.80
C VAL A 72 4.61 2.11 -2.64
N ALA A 73 4.77 1.96 -3.96
CA ALA A 73 4.91 3.08 -4.88
C ALA A 73 3.65 3.97 -4.91
N ILE A 74 2.46 3.38 -4.98
CA ILE A 74 1.18 4.12 -4.91
C ILE A 74 1.10 4.90 -3.59
N THR A 75 1.42 4.24 -2.47
CA THR A 75 1.42 4.87 -1.15
C THR A 75 2.43 6.03 -1.08
N GLY A 76 3.62 5.86 -1.69
CA GLY A 76 4.64 6.90 -1.78
C GLY A 76 4.19 8.11 -2.59
N ILE A 77 3.56 7.90 -3.75
CA ILE A 77 3.02 8.99 -4.59
C ILE A 77 1.94 9.77 -3.83
N ILE A 78 1.05 9.07 -3.12
CA ILE A 78 0.03 9.71 -2.29
C ILE A 78 0.68 10.55 -1.19
N ALA A 79 1.66 9.99 -0.48
CA ALA A 79 2.36 10.70 0.59
C ALA A 79 3.02 11.99 0.09
N LEU A 80 3.60 11.98 -1.12
CA LEU A 80 4.16 13.19 -1.75
C LEU A 80 3.11 14.28 -1.97
N GLY A 81 1.91 13.90 -2.45
CA GLY A 81 0.80 14.84 -2.63
C GLY A 81 0.28 15.41 -1.30
N VAL A 82 0.01 14.53 -0.33
CA VAL A 82 -0.51 14.87 1.00
C VAL A 82 0.43 15.80 1.76
N THR A 83 1.74 15.68 1.56
CA THR A 83 2.75 16.52 2.23
C THR A 83 2.52 18.01 1.95
N GLN A 84 2.12 18.39 0.74
CA GLN A 84 1.85 19.80 0.40
C GLN A 84 0.66 20.35 1.19
N VAL A 85 -0.38 19.54 1.40
CA VAL A 85 -1.56 19.92 2.18
C VAL A 85 -1.22 20.12 3.65
N ILE A 86 -0.37 19.25 4.21
CA ILE A 86 0.08 19.34 5.60
C ILE A 86 0.94 20.60 5.83
N ILE A 87 1.86 20.91 4.91
CA ILE A 87 2.74 22.10 5.04
C ILE A 87 1.93 23.40 5.04
N LEU A 88 0.83 23.45 4.27
CA LEU A 88 -0.09 24.59 4.24
C LEU A 88 -1.00 24.68 5.49
N GLY A 89 -0.78 23.83 6.50
CA GLY A 89 -1.58 23.79 7.73
C GLY A 89 -2.95 23.10 7.54
N GLY A 90 -3.14 22.36 6.45
CA GLY A 90 -4.30 21.52 6.20
C GLY A 90 -4.19 20.14 6.84
N ILE A 91 -5.30 19.40 6.85
CA ILE A 91 -5.38 18.02 7.31
C ILE A 91 -5.90 17.20 6.13
N ASP A 92 -5.14 16.20 5.67
CA ASP A 92 -5.64 15.25 4.66
C ASP A 92 -5.74 13.84 5.23
N LEU A 93 -6.84 13.61 5.94
CA LEU A 93 -7.19 12.30 6.50
C LEU A 93 -7.84 11.36 5.46
N SER A 94 -8.13 11.86 4.25
CA SER A 94 -8.99 11.19 3.26
C SER A 94 -8.25 10.54 2.09
N SER A 95 -6.97 10.86 1.90
CA SER A 95 -6.20 10.46 0.71
C SER A 95 -6.29 8.96 0.40
N GLY A 96 -6.23 8.09 1.41
CA GLY A 96 -6.36 6.65 1.22
C GLY A 96 -7.77 6.21 0.77
N SER A 97 -8.83 6.76 1.36
CA SER A 97 -10.21 6.39 1.02
C SER A 97 -10.67 6.95 -0.32
N ILE A 98 -10.25 8.17 -0.67
CA ILE A 98 -10.53 8.78 -1.99
C ILE A 98 -9.86 7.99 -3.11
N VAL A 99 -8.59 7.60 -2.92
CA VAL A 99 -7.89 6.77 -3.92
C VAL A 99 -8.55 5.40 -4.04
N GLY A 100 -8.95 4.77 -2.93
CA GLY A 100 -9.67 3.50 -2.95
C GLY A 100 -10.99 3.58 -3.72
N ALA A 101 -11.83 4.57 -3.41
CA ALA A 101 -13.10 4.79 -4.12
C ALA A 101 -12.88 5.07 -5.61
N THR A 102 -11.92 5.94 -5.93
CA THR A 102 -11.58 6.30 -7.30
C THR A 102 -11.07 5.10 -8.10
N ALA A 103 -10.22 4.26 -7.50
CA ALA A 103 -9.71 3.05 -8.12
C ALA A 103 -10.83 2.04 -8.44
N MET A 104 -11.75 1.83 -7.49
CA MET A 104 -12.90 0.94 -7.69
C MET A 104 -13.81 1.44 -8.82
N ILE A 105 -14.15 2.73 -8.81
CA ILE A 105 -14.99 3.34 -9.87
C ILE A 105 -14.29 3.24 -11.22
N THR A 106 -13.01 3.62 -11.31
CA THR A 106 -12.21 3.55 -12.55
C THR A 106 -12.19 2.13 -13.10
N MET A 107 -11.94 1.13 -12.24
CA MET A 107 -11.89 -0.28 -12.66
C MET A 107 -13.26 -0.81 -13.09
N SER A 108 -14.36 -0.29 -12.53
CA SER A 108 -15.71 -0.61 -13.01
C SER A 108 -15.94 -0.18 -14.46
N PHE A 109 -15.32 0.90 -14.94
CA PHE A 109 -15.38 1.31 -16.35
C PHE A 109 -14.28 0.69 -17.23
N ALA A 110 -13.16 0.26 -16.64
CA ALA A 110 -12.06 -0.42 -17.32
C ALA A 110 -12.30 -1.94 -17.45
N GLN A 111 -13.48 -2.33 -17.94
CA GLN A 111 -13.87 -3.73 -18.09
C GLN A 111 -13.66 -4.22 -19.51
N THR A 112 -13.13 -5.44 -19.66
CA THR A 112 -13.05 -6.10 -20.96
C THR A 112 -14.29 -6.95 -21.22
N ALA A 113 -14.78 -7.02 -22.45
CA ALA A 113 -15.98 -7.82 -22.76
C ALA A 113 -15.67 -9.32 -22.75
N LEU A 114 -14.46 -9.70 -23.16
CA LEU A 114 -14.02 -11.08 -23.22
C LEU A 114 -12.85 -11.34 -22.29
N VAL A 115 -12.90 -12.48 -21.61
CA VAL A 115 -11.80 -13.04 -20.80
C VAL A 115 -11.59 -14.48 -21.26
N ASN A 116 -10.41 -14.78 -21.81
CA ASN A 116 -10.07 -16.10 -22.38
C ASN A 116 -11.07 -16.60 -23.44
N GLY A 117 -11.61 -15.69 -24.26
CA GLY A 117 -12.57 -16.01 -25.32
C GLY A 117 -14.03 -16.19 -24.86
N ASN A 118 -14.29 -16.10 -23.55
CA ASN A 118 -15.65 -16.16 -22.99
C ASN A 118 -16.12 -14.77 -22.51
N PRO A 119 -17.44 -14.52 -22.46
CA PRO A 119 -17.98 -13.31 -21.86
C PRO A 119 -17.45 -13.11 -20.44
N ASN A 120 -17.05 -11.89 -20.11
CA ASN A 120 -16.46 -11.58 -18.82
C ASN A 120 -17.47 -11.84 -17.69
N PRO A 121 -17.23 -12.85 -16.82
CA PRO A 121 -18.15 -13.18 -15.73
C PRO A 121 -18.15 -12.13 -14.60
N LYS A 122 -17.20 -11.19 -14.62
CA LYS A 122 -17.04 -10.11 -13.65
C LYS A 122 -17.46 -8.74 -14.21
N ALA A 123 -18.14 -8.73 -15.34
CA ALA A 123 -18.75 -7.52 -15.87
C ALA A 123 -19.75 -6.94 -14.86
N MET A 124 -19.61 -5.65 -14.56
CA MET A 124 -20.51 -4.94 -13.65
C MET A 124 -21.51 -4.08 -14.41
N PHE A 125 -21.12 -3.56 -15.57
CA PHE A 125 -21.98 -2.77 -16.45
C PHE A 125 -22.43 -3.57 -17.67
N GLY A 126 -23.42 -3.04 -18.38
CA GLY A 126 -23.93 -3.65 -19.61
C GLY A 126 -22.89 -3.72 -20.74
N PRO A 127 -23.16 -4.47 -21.82
CA PRO A 127 -22.22 -4.68 -22.92
C PRO A 127 -21.68 -3.38 -23.55
N GLU A 128 -22.48 -2.32 -23.56
CA GLU A 128 -22.09 -1.01 -24.13
C GLU A 128 -21.02 -0.26 -23.31
N TRP A 129 -20.78 -0.68 -22.07
CA TRP A 129 -19.77 -0.10 -21.17
C TRP A 129 -18.53 -0.99 -21.02
N MET A 130 -18.40 -2.00 -21.88
CA MET A 130 -17.23 -2.87 -21.97
C MET A 130 -16.32 -2.44 -23.11
N ASP A 131 -15.03 -2.73 -23.00
CA ASP A 131 -14.00 -2.39 -24.01
C ASP A 131 -13.96 -0.90 -24.38
N LEU A 132 -14.23 -0.03 -23.40
CA LEU A 132 -14.13 1.41 -23.58
C LEU A 132 -12.68 1.82 -23.86
N PRO A 133 -12.46 2.89 -24.66
CA PRO A 133 -11.14 3.47 -24.83
C PRO A 133 -10.53 3.85 -23.47
N VAL A 134 -9.23 3.59 -23.28
CA VAL A 134 -8.51 3.81 -22.00
C VAL A 134 -8.70 5.22 -21.43
N ILE A 135 -8.92 6.22 -22.29
CA ILE A 135 -9.18 7.60 -21.87
C ILE A 135 -10.47 7.74 -21.04
N VAL A 136 -11.50 6.92 -21.29
CA VAL A 136 -12.80 7.03 -20.64
C VAL A 136 -12.70 6.67 -19.15
N PRO A 137 -12.19 5.48 -18.75
CA PRO A 137 -11.97 5.18 -17.34
C PRO A 137 -11.07 6.21 -16.63
N ILE A 138 -10.03 6.72 -17.30
CA ILE A 138 -9.13 7.73 -16.73
C ILE A 138 -9.89 9.02 -16.40
N VAL A 139 -10.69 9.53 -17.34
CA VAL A 139 -11.49 10.75 -17.14
C VAL A 139 -12.51 10.55 -16.02
N VAL A 140 -13.20 9.41 -15.99
CA VAL A 140 -14.15 9.09 -14.92
C VAL A 140 -13.45 9.06 -13.57
N GLY A 141 -12.32 8.34 -13.46
CA GLY A 141 -11.52 8.28 -12.25
C GLY A 141 -11.07 9.66 -11.77
N LEU A 142 -10.46 10.45 -12.65
CA LEU A 142 -10.02 11.81 -12.31
C LEU A 142 -11.18 12.69 -11.86
N SER A 143 -12.33 12.63 -12.54
CA SER A 143 -13.51 13.42 -12.18
C SER A 143 -14.03 13.07 -10.79
N CYS A 144 -14.13 11.77 -10.46
CA CYS A 144 -14.58 11.30 -9.16
C CYS A 144 -13.59 11.69 -8.05
N GLY A 145 -12.29 11.51 -8.29
CA GLY A 145 -11.24 11.85 -7.32
C GLY A 145 -11.19 13.35 -7.03
N ILE A 146 -11.26 14.19 -8.08
CA ILE A 146 -11.31 15.65 -7.93
C ILE A 146 -12.57 16.08 -7.19
N PHE A 147 -13.73 15.55 -7.56
CA PHE A 147 -15.00 15.91 -6.93
C PHE A 147 -15.03 15.54 -5.44
N ALA A 148 -14.62 14.32 -5.09
CA ALA A 148 -14.52 13.89 -3.69
C ALA A 148 -13.49 14.72 -2.91
N GLY A 149 -12.34 15.02 -3.52
CA GLY A 149 -11.30 15.87 -2.93
C GLY A 149 -11.78 17.30 -2.70
N LEU A 150 -12.53 17.88 -3.64
CA LEU A 150 -13.14 19.20 -3.51
C LEU A 150 -14.14 19.25 -2.36
N ILE A 151 -15.04 18.26 -2.25
CA ILE A 151 -15.99 18.19 -1.14
C ILE A 151 -15.24 18.14 0.19
N ASN A 152 -14.24 17.27 0.31
CA ASN A 152 -13.48 17.15 1.55
C ASN A 152 -12.73 18.46 1.87
N GLY A 153 -12.07 19.07 0.88
CA GLY A 153 -11.38 20.35 1.05
C GLY A 153 -12.31 21.49 1.47
N LEU A 154 -13.51 21.59 0.87
CA LEU A 154 -14.51 22.60 1.21
C LEU A 154 -15.07 22.42 2.61
N LEU A 155 -15.36 21.18 3.03
CA LEU A 155 -15.87 20.89 4.37
C LEU A 155 -14.84 21.27 5.44
N ILE A 156 -13.57 20.93 5.22
CA ILE A 156 -12.48 21.28 6.14
C ILE A 156 -12.30 22.80 6.19
N ALA A 157 -12.32 23.49 5.04
CA ALA A 157 -12.17 24.95 4.99
C ALA A 157 -13.33 25.70 5.67
N TYR A 158 -14.55 25.14 5.64
CA TYR A 158 -15.72 25.75 6.26
C TYR A 158 -15.80 25.50 7.77
N THR A 159 -15.31 24.34 8.24
CA THR A 159 -15.44 23.92 9.65
C THR A 159 -14.26 24.41 10.52
N LYS A 160 -13.21 24.93 9.89
CA LYS A 160 -12.02 25.48 10.55
C LYS A 160 -12.12 26.99 10.70
#